data_AF-A0AAQ6IN95-F1
#
_entry.id   AF-A0AAQ6IN95-F1
#
_cell.length_a   1.000
_cell.length_b   1.000
_cell.length_c   1.000
_cell.angle_alpha   90.00
_cell.angle_beta   90.00
_cell.angle_gamma   90.00
#
_symmetry.space_group_name_H-M   'P 1'
#
loop_
_entity.id
_entity.type
_entity.pdbx_description
1 polymer ?
#
loop_
_entity_poly.entity_id
_entity_poly.type
_entity_poly.pdbx_seq_one_letter_code
_entity_poly.pdbx_strand_id
1 'polypeptide(L)'
;MTNIQLVQCVECRMFRPSSSVVSDNFTCDRCVLVSTLTEKITALEERIQTLERVRESESSVISVEDSLGAAGGDSQSPTPALEPSQRGEWVTTRRHTRAAKAKAKAKASPPEHTTPALHVSNRFAPLSDSPAEKPGRTLVIGDSIMRHVKLARPLGAPAAVVRCIPGARVPDIEGNLRALGQHSFSKIVVHAGANDIRLRQSEVTKNNFKEVFKLAKAMSEVVICSGPLPMRRGDITYSRLWSLNRWMSRWCSENNVGFIDNWSTFEGKPGLLGRDGVHPTREGAALISCSIAHSLRSGLASR
;
A
#
# COMPACT_ATOMS: atom_id res chain seq x y z
N MET A 1 -46.31 -5.09 43.49
CA MET A 1 -46.56 -5.20 42.04
C MET A 1 -46.45 -3.79 41.47
N THR A 2 -45.37 -3.47 40.75
CA THR A 2 -45.21 -2.16 40.11
C THR A 2 -46.08 -2.12 38.86
N ASN A 3 -47.07 -1.22 38.84
CA ASN A 3 -47.98 -1.03 37.71
C ASN A 3 -47.19 -0.34 36.58
N ILE A 4 -46.79 -1.10 35.55
CA ILE A 4 -46.03 -0.57 34.41
C ILE A 4 -47.05 -0.08 33.37
N GLN A 5 -47.07 1.22 33.10
CA GLN A 5 -47.89 1.82 32.05
C GLN A 5 -47.06 1.98 30.77
N LEU A 6 -47.69 1.79 29.61
CA LEU A 6 -47.06 2.02 28.31
C LEU A 6 -47.41 3.43 27.82
N VAL A 7 -46.39 4.19 27.44
CA VAL A 7 -46.55 5.54 26.86
C VAL A 7 -46.19 5.49 25.38
N GLN A 8 -46.99 6.15 24.56
CA GLN A 8 -46.79 6.22 23.11
C GLN A 8 -46.10 7.54 22.72
N CYS A 9 -45.06 7.45 21.90
CA CYS A 9 -44.43 8.63 21.31
C CYS A 9 -45.37 9.29 20.29
N VAL A 10 -45.60 10.59 20.40
CA VAL A 10 -46.47 11.34 19.46
C VAL A 10 -45.91 11.38 18.03
N GLU A 11 -44.59 11.36 17.88
CA GLU A 11 -43.90 11.45 16.58
C GLU A 11 -43.82 10.12 15.84
N CYS A 12 -43.30 9.06 16.49
CA CYS A 12 -43.08 7.76 15.82
C CYS A 12 -44.07 6.67 16.21
N ARG A 13 -45.02 6.96 17.10
CA ARG A 13 -46.03 6.01 17.61
C ARG A 13 -45.48 4.75 18.30
N MET A 14 -44.18 4.71 18.60
CA MET A 14 -43.54 3.62 19.33
C MET A 14 -43.82 3.71 20.83
N PHE A 15 -43.97 2.56 21.48
CA PHE A 15 -44.27 2.45 22.90
C PHE A 15 -43.02 2.30 23.77
N ARG A 16 -43.04 2.91 24.96
CA ARG A 16 -42.01 2.72 26.00
C ARG A 16 -42.65 2.47 27.36
N PRO A 17 -42.10 1.55 28.18
CA PRO A 17 -42.52 1.40 29.58
C PRO A 17 -42.20 2.66 30.38
N SER A 18 -43.19 3.21 31.08
CA SER A 18 -43.04 4.33 32.00
C SER A 18 -43.49 3.91 33.41
N SER A 19 -42.73 4.34 34.41
CA SER A 19 -43.07 4.20 35.83
C SER A 19 -43.76 5.44 36.41
N SER A 20 -43.96 6.50 35.61
CA SER A 20 -44.58 7.77 36.01
C SER A 20 -45.85 8.08 35.21
N VAL A 21 -46.73 8.88 35.82
CA VAL A 21 -48.00 9.37 35.24
C VAL A 21 -47.79 9.86 33.81
N VAL A 22 -48.60 9.33 32.90
CA VAL A 22 -48.55 9.58 31.46
C VAL A 22 -48.77 11.07 31.19
N SER A 23 -47.77 11.75 30.64
CA SER A 23 -47.93 13.07 30.03
C SER A 23 -48.38 12.90 28.57
N ASP A 24 -49.43 13.60 28.16
CA ASP A 24 -50.07 13.45 26.83
C ASP A 24 -49.16 13.82 25.64
N ASN A 25 -48.01 14.45 25.87
CA ASN A 25 -47.08 14.93 24.83
C ASN A 25 -45.69 14.26 24.90
N PHE A 26 -45.62 12.95 25.14
CA PHE A 26 -44.33 12.25 25.19
C PHE A 26 -43.67 12.14 23.81
N THR A 27 -42.42 12.59 23.71
CA THR A 27 -41.54 12.34 22.55
C THR A 27 -40.39 11.44 22.98
N CYS A 28 -40.14 10.36 22.25
CA CYS A 28 -39.07 9.42 22.62
C CYS A 28 -37.69 9.99 22.31
N ASP A 29 -36.67 9.56 23.06
CA ASP A 29 -35.26 9.98 22.89
C ASP A 29 -34.78 9.86 21.43
N ARG A 30 -35.28 8.86 20.71
CA ARG A 30 -34.94 8.64 19.30
C ARG A 30 -35.53 9.72 18.39
N CYS A 31 -36.77 10.15 18.62
CA CYS A 31 -37.40 11.25 17.88
C CYS A 31 -36.78 12.59 18.24
N VAL A 32 -36.46 12.83 19.51
CA VAL A 32 -35.71 14.03 19.95
C VAL A 32 -34.35 14.09 19.27
N LEU A 33 -33.63 12.96 19.22
CA LEU A 33 -32.34 12.86 18.55
C LEU A 33 -32.47 13.10 17.04
N VAL A 34 -33.47 12.53 16.38
CA VAL A 34 -33.71 12.75 14.94
C VAL A 34 -33.99 14.23 14.68
N SER A 35 -34.89 14.86 15.43
CA SER A 35 -35.18 16.29 15.31
C SER A 35 -33.92 17.15 15.50
N THR A 36 -33.13 16.89 16.55
CA THR A 36 -31.87 17.59 16.82
C THR A 36 -30.84 17.41 15.68
N LEU A 37 -30.77 16.20 15.11
CA LEU A 37 -29.86 15.93 14.00
C LEU A 37 -30.31 16.62 12.72
N THR A 38 -31.63 16.65 12.44
CA THR A 38 -32.19 17.38 11.30
C THR A 38 -31.85 18.86 11.38
N GLU A 39 -32.04 19.51 12.54
CA GLU A 39 -31.67 20.91 12.77
C GLU A 39 -30.17 21.16 12.57
N LYS A 40 -29.32 20.22 13.01
CA LYS A 40 -27.87 20.34 12.80
C LYS A 40 -27.48 20.18 11.33
N ILE A 41 -28.16 19.33 10.58
CA ILE A 41 -27.92 19.14 9.15
C ILE A 41 -28.31 20.42 8.40
N THR A 42 -29.49 20.98 8.66
CA THR A 42 -29.93 22.21 8.00
C THR A 42 -28.99 23.39 8.30
N ALA A 43 -28.57 23.56 9.56
CA ALA A 43 -27.60 24.59 9.93
C ALA A 43 -26.23 24.41 9.24
N LEU A 44 -25.80 23.16 9.01
CA LEU A 44 -24.56 22.88 8.28
C LEU A 44 -24.71 23.15 6.79
N GLU A 45 -25.86 22.81 6.18
CA GLU A 45 -26.16 23.11 4.78
C GLU A 45 -26.16 24.62 4.52
N GLU A 46 -26.79 25.41 5.39
CA GLU A 46 -26.75 26.89 5.31
C GLU A 46 -25.34 27.46 5.42
N ARG A 47 -24.51 26.86 6.30
CA ARG A 47 -23.12 27.28 6.46
C ARG A 47 -22.28 26.96 5.22
N ILE A 48 -22.49 25.79 4.61
CA ILE A 48 -21.82 25.41 3.35
C ILE A 48 -22.23 26.38 2.24
N GLN A 49 -23.53 26.63 2.07
CA GLN A 49 -24.03 27.56 1.06
C GLN A 49 -23.48 28.98 1.24
N THR A 50 -23.29 29.41 2.50
CA THR A 50 -22.64 30.69 2.82
C THR A 50 -21.17 30.68 2.43
N LEU A 51 -20.44 29.60 2.71
CA LEU A 51 -19.03 29.47 2.32
C LEU A 51 -18.85 29.42 0.80
N GLU A 52 -19.78 28.79 0.07
CA GLU A 52 -19.78 28.78 -1.40
C GLU A 52 -19.97 30.19 -1.97
N ARG A 53 -20.94 30.96 -1.44
CA ARG A 53 -21.12 32.38 -1.81
C ARG A 53 -19.88 33.23 -1.50
N VAL A 54 -19.25 33.01 -0.35
CA VAL A 54 -18.00 33.71 -0.01
C VAL A 54 -16.89 33.36 -1.00
N ARG A 55 -16.72 32.09 -1.35
CA ARG A 55 -15.72 31.64 -2.34
C ARG A 55 -15.97 32.22 -3.74
N GLU A 56 -17.22 32.31 -4.17
CA GLU A 56 -17.59 32.95 -5.45
C GLU A 56 -17.29 34.46 -5.43
N SER A 57 -17.54 35.12 -4.30
CA SER A 57 -17.17 36.52 -4.12
C SER A 57 -15.65 36.72 -4.12
N GLU A 58 -14.88 35.87 -3.41
CA GLU A 58 -13.40 35.89 -3.39
C GLU A 58 -12.79 35.62 -4.77
N SER A 59 -13.36 34.69 -5.53
CA SER A 59 -12.96 34.43 -6.93
C SER A 59 -13.18 35.63 -7.84
N SER A 60 -14.14 36.50 -7.52
CA SER A 60 -14.41 37.72 -8.28
C SER A 60 -13.44 38.85 -7.92
N VAL A 61 -12.92 38.89 -6.68
CA VAL A 61 -11.93 39.89 -6.24
C VAL A 61 -10.52 39.57 -6.76
N ILE A 62 -10.17 38.29 -6.92
CA ILE A 62 -8.87 37.90 -7.48
C ILE A 62 -8.75 38.30 -8.97
N SER A 63 -9.86 38.42 -9.69
CA SER A 63 -9.86 38.81 -11.11
C SER A 63 -9.57 40.31 -11.34
N VAL A 64 -9.70 41.17 -10.32
CA VAL A 64 -9.36 42.60 -10.43
C VAL A 64 -7.91 42.92 -10.03
N GLU A 65 -7.24 42.05 -9.26
CA GLU A 65 -5.83 42.25 -8.87
C GLU A 65 -4.84 41.82 -9.97
N ASP A 66 -5.23 40.91 -10.87
CA ASP A 66 -4.37 40.43 -11.97
C ASP A 66 -4.25 41.43 -13.15
N SER A 67 -4.97 42.57 -13.08
CA SER A 67 -4.93 43.63 -14.11
C SER A 67 -3.98 44.80 -13.80
N LEU A 68 -3.25 44.78 -12.67
CA LEU A 68 -2.35 45.89 -12.27
C LEU A 68 -0.92 45.46 -11.90
N GLY A 69 -0.50 44.23 -12.21
CA GLY A 69 0.81 43.69 -11.82
C GLY A 69 1.80 43.45 -12.97
N ALA A 70 1.89 44.35 -13.96
CA ALA A 70 2.88 44.24 -15.04
C ALA A 70 3.77 45.49 -15.12
N ALA A 71 4.82 45.57 -14.30
CA ALA A 71 5.96 46.46 -14.52
C ALA A 71 7.20 46.06 -13.70
N GLY A 72 8.30 45.77 -14.41
CA GLY A 72 9.68 45.82 -13.91
C GLY A 72 10.14 44.59 -13.11
N GLY A 73 11.30 43.99 -13.35
CA GLY A 73 12.40 44.34 -14.23
C GLY A 73 13.53 43.32 -14.01
N ASP A 74 14.22 43.04 -15.11
CA ASP A 74 15.63 42.67 -15.25
C ASP A 74 16.34 41.66 -14.34
N SER A 75 17.05 40.79 -15.07
CA SER A 75 18.46 40.43 -14.90
C SER A 75 18.82 39.00 -14.48
N GLN A 76 19.37 38.33 -15.49
CA GLN A 76 20.59 37.52 -15.49
C GLN A 76 20.51 36.05 -15.05
N SER A 77 20.54 35.21 -16.09
CA SER A 77 21.24 33.92 -16.10
C SER A 77 22.73 34.09 -15.76
N PRO A 78 23.35 33.06 -15.18
CA PRO A 78 24.69 32.67 -15.63
C PRO A 78 24.76 31.21 -16.08
N THR A 79 25.45 31.04 -17.20
CA THR A 79 25.95 29.82 -17.83
C THR A 79 26.96 29.06 -16.96
N PRO A 80 27.28 27.78 -17.28
CA PRO A 80 27.82 26.79 -16.36
C PRO A 80 29.36 26.84 -16.23
N ALA A 81 29.87 26.50 -15.05
CA ALA A 81 31.30 26.37 -14.78
C ALA A 81 31.71 24.90 -14.56
N LEU A 82 32.48 24.40 -15.54
CA LEU A 82 33.71 23.59 -15.47
C LEU A 82 33.83 22.45 -14.44
N GLU A 83 33.87 21.23 -15.00
CA GLU A 83 34.50 20.01 -14.47
C GLU A 83 35.93 20.21 -13.94
N PRO A 84 36.32 19.46 -12.91
CA PRO A 84 37.66 18.92 -12.79
C PRO A 84 37.64 17.41 -13.01
N SER A 85 38.22 17.03 -14.14
CA SER A 85 38.76 15.72 -14.42
C SER A 85 39.68 15.24 -13.28
N GLN A 86 39.42 14.08 -12.66
CA GLN A 86 40.48 13.15 -12.25
C GLN A 86 39.96 11.70 -12.33
N ARG A 87 40.43 11.04 -13.39
CA ARG A 87 40.31 9.63 -13.71
C ARG A 87 41.24 8.86 -12.76
N GLY A 88 40.68 8.21 -11.74
CA GLY A 88 41.41 7.26 -10.90
C GLY A 88 41.59 5.93 -11.64
N GLU A 89 42.80 5.70 -12.13
CA GLU A 89 43.24 4.51 -12.84
C GLU A 89 43.39 3.32 -11.88
N TRP A 90 42.52 2.30 -12.01
CA TRP A 90 42.66 1.04 -11.28
C TRP A 90 43.73 0.18 -11.94
N VAL A 91 44.94 0.22 -11.40
CA VAL A 91 46.06 -0.65 -11.80
C VAL A 91 45.81 -2.07 -11.28
N THR A 92 45.66 -3.03 -12.19
CA THR A 92 45.60 -4.46 -11.86
C THR A 92 47.02 -5.02 -11.75
N THR A 93 47.46 -5.36 -10.53
CA THR A 93 48.72 -6.07 -10.35
C THR A 93 48.53 -7.56 -10.60
N ARG A 94 49.07 -8.02 -11.73
CA ARG A 94 49.18 -9.41 -12.16
C ARG A 94 50.23 -10.13 -11.29
N ARG A 95 49.84 -11.13 -10.50
CA ARG A 95 50.79 -12.10 -9.90
C ARG A 95 50.81 -13.36 -10.75
N HIS A 96 51.94 -13.57 -11.43
CA HIS A 96 52.34 -14.85 -12.02
C HIS A 96 53.37 -15.51 -11.11
N THR A 97 53.11 -16.76 -10.71
CA THR A 97 54.04 -17.86 -10.35
C THR A 97 53.18 -18.98 -9.77
N ARG A 98 53.26 -20.27 -10.09
CA ARG A 98 54.22 -21.10 -10.83
C ARG A 98 53.43 -22.30 -11.38
N ALA A 99 53.71 -22.68 -12.62
CA ALA A 99 53.36 -23.99 -13.16
C ALA A 99 54.25 -25.06 -12.52
N ALA A 100 53.64 -26.17 -12.07
CA ALA A 100 54.33 -27.42 -11.81
C ALA A 100 53.57 -28.55 -12.50
N LYS A 101 54.25 -29.15 -13.49
CA LYS A 101 53.85 -30.36 -14.22
C LYS A 101 53.82 -31.55 -13.26
N ALA A 102 52.78 -32.39 -13.34
CA ALA A 102 52.88 -33.79 -12.93
C ALA A 102 52.11 -34.67 -13.93
N LYS A 103 52.85 -35.67 -14.45
CA LYS A 103 52.49 -36.59 -15.53
C LYS A 103 51.53 -37.69 -15.05
N ALA A 104 50.76 -38.21 -16.00
CA ALA A 104 49.95 -39.42 -15.89
C ALA A 104 50.73 -40.66 -15.45
N LYS A 105 50.07 -41.54 -14.70
CA LYS A 105 50.39 -42.98 -14.68
C LYS A 105 49.14 -43.79 -14.31
N ALA A 106 48.65 -44.55 -15.29
CA ALA A 106 47.64 -45.58 -15.12
C ALA A 106 48.20 -46.78 -14.33
N LYS A 107 47.40 -47.39 -13.46
CA LYS A 107 47.60 -48.79 -13.03
C LYS A 107 46.31 -49.42 -12.47
N ALA A 108 45.81 -50.39 -13.24
CA ALA A 108 45.11 -51.65 -12.92
C ALA A 108 44.15 -51.75 -11.70
N SER A 109 42.90 -52.14 -12.01
CA SER A 109 41.85 -52.65 -11.12
C SER A 109 42.06 -54.13 -10.73
N PRO A 110 41.46 -54.59 -9.61
CA PRO A 110 40.79 -55.91 -9.58
C PRO A 110 39.51 -55.93 -8.68
N PRO A 111 38.76 -57.05 -8.63
CA PRO A 111 37.74 -57.51 -9.59
C PRO A 111 36.29 -57.23 -9.13
N GLU A 112 35.37 -57.49 -10.05
CA GLU A 112 33.92 -57.26 -10.00
C GLU A 112 33.20 -58.01 -8.87
N HIS A 113 32.33 -57.29 -8.14
CA HIS A 113 31.17 -57.86 -7.48
C HIS A 113 29.91 -57.24 -8.09
N THR A 114 29.21 -58.06 -8.88
CA THR A 114 27.97 -57.74 -9.57
C THR A 114 26.86 -57.43 -8.57
N THR A 115 26.51 -56.16 -8.43
CA THR A 115 25.19 -55.75 -7.94
C THR A 115 24.64 -54.75 -8.94
N PRO A 116 23.39 -54.90 -9.43
CA PRO A 116 22.84 -53.93 -10.37
C PRO A 116 22.74 -52.59 -9.66
N ALA A 117 23.49 -51.60 -10.16
CA ALA A 117 23.43 -50.23 -9.67
C ALA A 117 21.98 -49.73 -9.85
N LEU A 118 21.25 -49.64 -8.73
CA LEU A 118 19.93 -49.04 -8.73
C LEU A 118 20.09 -47.61 -9.20
N HIS A 119 19.49 -47.29 -10.35
CA HIS A 119 19.49 -45.96 -10.92
C HIS A 119 18.72 -45.03 -9.98
N VAL A 120 19.47 -44.30 -9.14
CA VAL A 120 18.89 -43.30 -8.23
C VAL A 120 18.69 -42.02 -9.02
N SER A 121 17.66 -41.97 -9.87
CA SER A 121 17.21 -40.69 -10.40
C SER A 121 16.46 -39.92 -9.32
N ASN A 122 16.80 -38.65 -9.20
CA ASN A 122 16.08 -37.74 -8.34
C ASN A 122 14.65 -37.56 -8.88
N ARG A 123 13.65 -38.12 -8.20
CA ARG A 123 12.22 -37.95 -8.54
C ARG A 123 11.74 -36.49 -8.48
N PHE A 124 12.53 -35.58 -7.92
CA PHE A 124 12.26 -34.14 -7.89
C PHE A 124 12.94 -33.37 -9.03
N ALA A 125 13.72 -34.02 -9.90
CA ALA A 125 14.29 -33.37 -11.09
C ALA A 125 13.27 -32.63 -11.98
N PRO A 126 12.01 -33.08 -12.11
CA PRO A 126 10.99 -32.33 -12.85
C PRO A 126 10.55 -31.01 -12.20
N LEU A 127 10.88 -30.78 -10.92
CA LEU A 127 10.58 -29.51 -10.23
C LEU A 127 11.64 -28.42 -10.50
N SER A 128 12.80 -28.79 -11.02
CA SER A 128 13.87 -27.84 -11.39
C SER A 128 13.64 -27.18 -12.75
N ASP A 129 12.76 -27.75 -13.59
CA ASP A 129 12.50 -27.28 -14.96
C ASP A 129 11.24 -26.39 -15.08
N SER A 130 10.97 -25.59 -14.05
CA SER A 130 10.17 -24.38 -14.31
C SER A 130 11.03 -23.43 -15.17
N PRO A 131 10.49 -22.79 -16.22
CA PRO A 131 11.27 -21.86 -17.02
C PRO A 131 11.93 -20.87 -16.08
N ALA A 132 13.26 -20.82 -16.09
CA ALA A 132 14.01 -19.91 -15.26
C ALA A 132 13.63 -18.48 -15.67
N GLU A 133 12.62 -17.90 -15.01
CA GLU A 133 12.42 -16.46 -14.97
C GLU A 133 13.79 -15.88 -14.61
N LYS A 134 14.32 -14.99 -15.47
CA LYS A 134 15.57 -14.26 -15.15
C LYS A 134 15.46 -13.83 -13.69
N PRO A 135 16.45 -14.11 -12.82
CA PRO A 135 16.36 -13.80 -11.40
C PRO A 135 16.15 -12.30 -11.24
N GLY A 136 14.89 -11.94 -11.13
CA GLY A 136 14.45 -10.57 -11.23
C GLY A 136 14.37 -9.99 -9.84
N ARG A 137 14.82 -8.75 -9.70
CA ARG A 137 14.79 -8.05 -8.42
C ARG A 137 13.36 -7.62 -8.12
N THR A 138 12.79 -8.14 -7.03
CA THR A 138 11.50 -7.70 -6.51
C THR A 138 11.66 -6.45 -5.66
N LEU A 139 10.78 -5.47 -5.84
CA LEU A 139 10.65 -4.29 -4.96
C LEU A 139 9.34 -4.36 -4.19
N VAL A 140 9.41 -4.18 -2.88
CA VAL A 140 8.27 -3.85 -2.04
C VAL A 140 8.47 -2.44 -1.54
N ILE A 141 7.56 -1.53 -1.86
CA ILE A 141 7.64 -0.14 -1.44
C ILE A 141 6.34 0.24 -0.72
N GLY A 142 6.46 0.95 0.39
CA GLY A 142 5.29 1.43 1.09
C GLY A 142 5.59 2.24 2.32
N ASP A 143 4.53 2.54 3.06
CA ASP A 143 4.59 3.36 4.26
C ASP A 143 5.12 2.60 5.50
N SER A 144 4.81 3.10 6.70
CA SER A 144 5.25 2.52 7.97
C SER A 144 4.75 1.09 8.20
N ILE A 145 3.70 0.63 7.51
CA ILE A 145 3.19 -0.75 7.63
C ILE A 145 4.21 -1.76 7.10
N MET A 146 5.05 -1.37 6.15
CA MET A 146 6.07 -2.23 5.55
C MET A 146 7.33 -2.40 6.41
N ARG A 147 7.48 -1.67 7.53
CA ARG A 147 8.72 -1.61 8.33
C ARG A 147 9.26 -2.96 8.79
N HIS A 148 8.37 -3.92 9.04
CA HIS A 148 8.73 -5.23 9.61
C HIS A 148 8.46 -6.39 8.66
N VAL A 149 8.09 -6.08 7.41
CA VAL A 149 7.92 -7.06 6.35
C VAL A 149 9.30 -7.57 5.95
N LYS A 150 9.48 -8.88 6.08
CA LYS A 150 10.67 -9.61 5.66
C LYS A 150 10.27 -10.66 4.64
N LEU A 151 10.80 -10.56 3.43
CA LEU A 151 10.61 -11.59 2.41
C LEU A 151 11.78 -12.57 2.48
N ALA A 152 11.47 -13.86 2.42
CA ALA A 152 12.49 -14.91 2.39
C ALA A 152 13.37 -14.72 1.15
N ARG A 153 14.67 -14.99 1.30
CA ARG A 153 15.62 -15.03 0.19
C ARG A 153 15.78 -16.48 -0.25
N PRO A 154 15.19 -16.91 -1.39
CA PRO A 154 15.46 -18.23 -1.93
C PRO A 154 16.96 -18.38 -2.20
N LEU A 155 17.50 -19.58 -1.96
CA LEU A 155 18.92 -19.85 -2.22
C LEU A 155 19.20 -19.66 -3.72
N GLY A 156 20.14 -18.78 -4.06
CA GLY A 156 20.50 -18.47 -5.44
C GLY A 156 19.68 -17.37 -6.14
N ALA A 157 18.67 -16.79 -5.47
CA ALA A 157 17.87 -15.69 -6.04
C ALA A 157 18.27 -14.30 -5.47
N PRO A 158 18.06 -13.21 -6.23
CA PRO A 158 18.23 -11.85 -5.74
C PRO A 158 17.30 -11.60 -4.55
N ALA A 159 17.81 -10.94 -3.52
CA ALA A 159 16.97 -10.54 -2.40
C ALA A 159 15.91 -9.54 -2.86
N ALA A 160 14.67 -9.74 -2.43
CA ALA A 160 13.64 -8.72 -2.56
C ALA A 160 14.04 -7.49 -1.72
N VAL A 161 13.89 -6.31 -2.29
CA VAL A 161 14.18 -5.05 -1.61
C VAL A 161 12.90 -4.52 -1.01
N VAL A 162 12.87 -4.38 0.32
CA VAL A 162 11.75 -3.74 1.03
C VAL A 162 12.15 -2.32 1.40
N ARG A 163 11.50 -1.33 0.80
CA ARG A 163 11.68 0.10 1.05
C ARG A 163 10.49 0.64 1.84
N CYS A 164 10.68 0.75 3.15
CA CYS A 164 9.72 1.39 4.05
C CYS A 164 10.00 2.89 4.15
N ILE A 165 8.98 3.71 3.90
CA ILE A 165 9.02 5.17 3.96
C ILE A 165 7.95 5.62 4.96
N PRO A 166 8.29 5.73 6.26
CA PRO A 166 7.30 6.05 7.29
C PRO A 166 6.58 7.37 7.02
N GLY A 167 5.25 7.37 7.16
CA GLY A 167 4.42 8.56 6.89
C GLY A 167 4.19 8.87 5.41
N ALA A 168 4.73 8.07 4.48
CA ALA A 168 4.52 8.26 3.06
C ALA A 168 3.03 8.22 2.68
N ARG A 169 2.65 9.18 1.86
CA ARG A 169 1.40 9.22 1.10
C ARG A 169 1.64 8.67 -0.30
N VAL A 170 0.59 8.49 -1.08
CA VAL A 170 0.69 7.94 -2.44
C VAL A 170 1.63 8.76 -3.34
N PRO A 171 1.62 10.12 -3.35
CA PRO A 171 2.57 10.91 -4.14
C PRO A 171 4.03 10.72 -3.71
N ASP A 172 4.27 10.47 -2.42
CA ASP A 172 5.63 10.22 -1.91
C ASP A 172 6.16 8.89 -2.48
N ILE A 173 5.31 7.87 -2.61
CA ILE A 173 5.67 6.61 -3.28
C ILE A 173 6.03 6.86 -4.74
N GLU A 174 5.25 7.68 -5.45
CA GLU A 174 5.54 8.05 -6.84
C GLU A 174 6.93 8.70 -6.97
N GLY A 175 7.22 9.72 -6.17
CA GLY A 175 8.52 10.38 -6.16
C GLY A 175 9.67 9.41 -5.86
N ASN A 176 9.45 8.46 -4.94
CA ASN A 176 10.43 7.44 -4.62
C ASN A 176 10.64 6.41 -5.74
N LEU A 177 9.59 6.07 -6.51
CA LEU A 177 9.72 5.24 -7.70
C LEU A 177 10.49 5.97 -8.81
N ARG A 178 10.19 7.26 -9.04
CA ARG A 178 10.93 8.09 -10.01
C ARG A 178 12.41 8.20 -9.65
N ALA A 179 12.73 8.38 -8.37
CA ALA A 179 14.10 8.45 -7.89
C ALA A 179 14.89 7.13 -8.05
N LEU A 180 14.21 5.98 -8.18
CA LEU A 180 14.87 4.72 -8.51
C LEU A 180 15.24 4.63 -9.99
N GLY A 181 14.82 5.58 -10.84
CA GLY A 181 15.15 5.61 -12.27
C GLY A 181 14.60 4.41 -13.05
N GLN A 182 15.13 4.19 -14.25
CA GLN A 182 14.73 3.07 -15.14
C GLN A 182 15.39 1.74 -14.73
N HIS A 183 15.36 1.41 -13.45
CA HIS A 183 15.68 0.04 -13.02
C HIS A 183 14.46 -0.86 -13.28
N SER A 184 14.62 -1.86 -14.14
CA SER A 184 13.58 -2.86 -14.38
C SER A 184 13.52 -3.84 -13.20
N PHE A 185 12.43 -3.77 -12.44
CA PHE A 185 12.12 -4.74 -11.39
C PHE A 185 11.26 -5.84 -12.01
N SER A 186 11.45 -7.10 -11.64
CA SER A 186 10.56 -8.16 -12.14
C SER A 186 9.17 -8.05 -11.56
N LYS A 187 9.09 -7.66 -10.29
CA LYS A 187 7.84 -7.54 -9.53
C LYS A 187 7.91 -6.30 -8.64
N ILE A 188 6.86 -5.48 -8.65
CA ILE A 188 6.72 -4.32 -7.75
C ILE A 188 5.46 -4.51 -6.89
N VAL A 189 5.61 -4.39 -5.58
CA VAL A 189 4.50 -4.38 -4.61
C VAL A 189 4.42 -2.99 -3.99
N VAL A 190 3.23 -2.38 -4.03
CA VAL A 190 2.97 -1.05 -3.47
C VAL A 190 1.99 -1.14 -2.30
N HIS A 191 2.33 -0.54 -1.16
CA HIS A 191 1.44 -0.38 0.00
C HIS A 191 1.40 1.07 0.48
N ALA A 192 0.25 1.74 0.35
CA ALA A 192 0.07 3.13 0.78
C ALA A 192 -1.42 3.47 0.93
N GLY A 193 -1.73 4.76 1.15
CA GLY A 193 -3.10 5.29 1.16
C GLY A 193 -3.65 5.56 2.56
N ALA A 194 -3.10 4.88 3.58
CA ALA A 194 -3.45 5.08 4.97
C ALA A 194 -3.28 6.54 5.44
N ASN A 195 -2.14 7.14 5.10
CA ASN A 195 -1.81 8.51 5.50
C ASN A 195 -2.62 9.56 4.72
N ASP A 196 -3.07 9.24 3.50
CA ASP A 196 -3.85 10.11 2.62
C ASP A 196 -5.29 10.32 3.13
N ILE A 197 -5.87 9.35 3.85
CA ILE A 197 -7.25 9.42 4.36
C ILE A 197 -7.49 10.66 5.25
N ARG A 198 -6.45 11.14 5.93
CA ARG A 198 -6.54 12.32 6.81
C ARG A 198 -6.84 13.60 6.03
N LEU A 199 -6.44 13.66 4.75
CA LEU A 199 -6.65 14.81 3.87
C LEU A 199 -8.10 14.93 3.39
N ARG A 200 -8.91 13.88 3.54
CA ARG A 200 -10.32 13.84 3.08
C ARG A 200 -10.50 14.04 1.57
N GLN A 201 -9.49 13.73 0.77
CA GLN A 201 -9.47 13.89 -0.68
C GLN A 201 -9.45 12.52 -1.38
N SER A 202 -10.57 11.80 -1.37
CA SER A 202 -10.64 10.43 -1.90
C SER A 202 -10.30 10.38 -3.38
N GLU A 203 -10.89 11.24 -4.21
CA GLU A 203 -10.68 11.22 -5.65
C GLU A 203 -9.25 11.60 -6.04
N VAL A 204 -8.64 12.54 -5.32
CA VAL A 204 -7.22 12.88 -5.48
C VAL A 204 -6.34 11.67 -5.14
N THR A 205 -6.61 11.01 -4.02
CA THR A 205 -5.86 9.81 -3.60
C THR A 205 -5.98 8.69 -4.66
N LYS A 206 -7.18 8.47 -5.20
CA LYS A 206 -7.42 7.49 -6.27
C LYS A 206 -6.65 7.85 -7.54
N ASN A 207 -6.63 9.11 -7.94
CA ASN A 207 -5.87 9.56 -9.11
C ASN A 207 -4.36 9.41 -8.91
N ASN A 208 -3.85 9.72 -7.72
CA ASN A 208 -2.44 9.47 -7.37
C ASN A 208 -2.09 7.98 -7.49
N PHE A 209 -2.98 7.08 -7.04
CA PHE A 209 -2.77 5.65 -7.21
C PHE A 209 -2.70 5.24 -8.68
N LYS A 210 -3.58 5.78 -9.53
CA LYS A 210 -3.54 5.50 -10.98
C LYS A 210 -2.17 5.86 -11.58
N GLU A 211 -1.63 7.03 -11.22
CA GLU A 211 -0.31 7.46 -11.70
C GLU A 211 0.82 6.60 -11.16
N VAL A 212 0.79 6.24 -9.87
CA VAL A 212 1.76 5.29 -9.27
C VAL A 212 1.75 3.94 -9.97
N PHE A 213 0.57 3.37 -10.25
CA PHE A 213 0.48 2.08 -10.92
C PHE A 213 0.86 2.15 -12.39
N LYS A 214 0.56 3.26 -13.08
CA LYS A 214 1.04 3.52 -14.45
C LYS A 214 2.56 3.56 -14.49
N LEU A 215 3.19 4.26 -13.56
CA LEU A 215 4.65 4.30 -13.43
C LEU A 215 5.23 2.92 -13.09
N ALA A 216 4.64 2.20 -12.12
CA ALA A 216 5.11 0.88 -11.73
C ALA A 216 5.05 -0.13 -12.89
N LYS A 217 4.00 -0.06 -13.73
CA LYS A 217 3.88 -0.90 -14.94
C LYS A 217 4.92 -0.58 -16.01
N ALA A 218 5.38 0.66 -16.09
CA ALA A 218 6.49 1.02 -16.97
C ALA A 218 7.84 0.47 -16.46
N MET A 219 7.95 0.20 -15.16
CA MET A 219 9.16 -0.32 -14.51
C MET A 219 9.15 -1.85 -14.34
N SER A 220 8.00 -2.50 -14.43
CA SER A 220 7.81 -3.91 -14.10
C SER A 220 6.61 -4.52 -14.80
N GLU A 221 6.74 -5.78 -15.21
CA GLU A 221 5.66 -6.56 -15.83
C GLU A 221 4.58 -6.95 -14.80
N VAL A 222 4.99 -7.23 -13.55
CA VAL A 222 4.09 -7.66 -12.49
C VAL A 222 4.01 -6.58 -11.41
N VAL A 223 2.84 -5.97 -11.29
CA VAL A 223 2.56 -4.96 -10.26
C VAL A 223 1.46 -5.49 -9.34
N ILE A 224 1.70 -5.36 -8.03
CA ILE A 224 0.79 -5.82 -6.99
C ILE A 224 0.48 -4.65 -6.05
N CYS A 225 -0.80 -4.40 -5.82
CA CYS A 225 -1.31 -3.51 -4.79
C CYS A 225 -1.54 -4.31 -3.50
N SER A 226 -0.91 -3.88 -2.41
CA SER A 226 -1.21 -4.36 -1.07
C SER A 226 -2.21 -3.42 -0.41
N GLY A 227 -3.44 -3.90 -0.21
CA GLY A 227 -4.53 -3.09 0.36
C GLY A 227 -4.25 -2.62 1.80
N PRO A 228 -4.92 -1.55 2.25
CA PRO A 228 -4.73 -0.95 3.57
C PRO A 228 -5.20 -1.90 4.65
N LEU A 229 -4.65 -1.70 5.86
CA LEU A 229 -5.11 -2.41 7.04
C LEU A 229 -6.35 -1.73 7.65
N PRO A 230 -7.27 -2.50 8.26
CA PRO A 230 -8.37 -1.94 9.03
C PRO A 230 -7.85 -1.26 10.30
N MET A 231 -7.80 0.07 10.30
CA MET A 231 -7.34 0.82 11.46
C MET A 231 -8.42 0.93 12.54
N ARG A 232 -8.03 0.71 13.80
CA ARG A 232 -8.88 0.89 14.98
C ARG A 232 -8.84 2.34 15.48
N ARG A 233 -9.06 3.31 14.59
CA ARG A 233 -8.98 4.76 14.86
C ARG A 233 -10.29 5.50 14.54
N GLY A 234 -11.39 4.95 15.03
CA GLY A 234 -12.73 5.50 14.91
C GLY A 234 -13.37 5.27 13.54
N ASP A 235 -14.69 5.45 13.50
CA ASP A 235 -15.55 4.98 12.41
C ASP A 235 -15.31 5.74 11.08
N ILE A 236 -14.91 7.01 11.16
CA ILE A 236 -14.60 7.82 9.98
C ILE A 236 -13.35 7.29 9.28
N THR A 237 -12.30 6.95 10.04
CA THR A 237 -11.07 6.40 9.48
C THR A 237 -11.34 5.03 8.88
N TYR A 238 -12.07 4.19 9.63
CA TYR A 238 -12.45 2.84 9.22
C TYR A 238 -13.25 2.85 7.91
N SER A 239 -14.35 3.59 7.85
CA SER A 239 -15.23 3.65 6.67
C SER A 239 -14.52 4.17 5.42
N ARG A 240 -13.62 5.14 5.57
CA ARG A 240 -12.82 5.65 4.44
C ARG A 240 -11.77 4.68 3.95
N LEU A 241 -11.05 4.01 4.85
CA LEU A 241 -10.10 2.97 4.45
C LEU A 241 -10.81 1.78 3.82
N TRP A 242 -11.99 1.42 4.31
CA TRP A 242 -12.80 0.36 3.73
C TRP A 242 -13.26 0.73 2.31
N SER A 243 -13.78 1.95 2.13
CA SER A 243 -14.15 2.48 0.82
C SER A 243 -12.95 2.47 -0.15
N LEU A 244 -11.77 2.87 0.32
CA LEU A 244 -10.54 2.83 -0.45
C LEU A 244 -10.14 1.39 -0.80
N ASN A 245 -10.19 0.45 0.14
CA ASN A 245 -9.88 -0.97 -0.07
C ASN A 245 -10.77 -1.58 -1.16
N ARG A 246 -12.08 -1.33 -1.08
CA ARG A 246 -13.06 -1.82 -2.05
C ARG A 246 -12.86 -1.22 -3.44
N TRP A 247 -12.54 0.07 -3.52
CA TRP A 247 -12.19 0.71 -4.78
C TRP A 247 -10.89 0.11 -5.36
N MET A 248 -9.84 -0.05 -4.56
CA MET A 248 -8.57 -0.63 -5.04
C MET A 248 -8.73 -2.07 -5.52
N SER A 249 -9.46 -2.90 -4.79
CA SER A 249 -9.74 -4.28 -5.19
C SER A 249 -10.35 -4.34 -6.60
N ARG A 250 -11.41 -3.55 -6.83
CA ARG A 250 -12.08 -3.47 -8.13
C ARG A 250 -11.19 -2.87 -9.22
N TRP A 251 -10.53 -1.74 -8.92
CA TRP A 251 -9.69 -1.05 -9.89
C TRP A 251 -8.50 -1.93 -10.30
N CYS A 252 -7.89 -2.63 -9.35
CA CYS A 252 -6.76 -3.53 -9.63
C CYS A 252 -7.16 -4.68 -10.56
N SER A 253 -8.32 -5.33 -10.33
CA SER A 253 -8.82 -6.38 -11.23
C SER A 253 -9.12 -5.85 -12.62
N GLU A 254 -9.71 -4.66 -12.74
CA GLU A 254 -10.03 -4.03 -14.03
C GLU A 254 -8.76 -3.56 -14.79
N ASN A 255 -7.62 -3.45 -14.11
CA ASN A 255 -6.39 -2.88 -14.66
C ASN A 255 -5.22 -3.87 -14.68
N ASN A 256 -5.42 -5.18 -14.54
CA ASN A 256 -4.31 -6.15 -14.51
C ASN A 256 -3.21 -5.80 -13.48
N VAL A 257 -3.64 -5.45 -12.28
CA VAL A 257 -2.77 -5.27 -11.11
C VAL A 257 -3.18 -6.33 -10.09
N GLY A 258 -2.22 -7.09 -9.57
CA GLY A 258 -2.51 -8.06 -8.51
C GLY A 258 -2.99 -7.34 -7.25
N PHE A 259 -3.95 -7.89 -6.52
CA PHE A 259 -4.44 -7.27 -5.28
C PHE A 259 -4.31 -8.21 -4.09
N ILE A 260 -3.70 -7.72 -3.01
CA ILE A 260 -3.62 -8.43 -1.73
C ILE A 260 -4.63 -7.77 -0.79
N ASP A 261 -5.71 -8.49 -0.50
CA ASP A 261 -6.68 -8.06 0.49
C ASP A 261 -6.17 -8.36 1.91
N ASN A 262 -5.52 -7.39 2.52
CA ASN A 262 -5.14 -7.49 3.93
C ASN A 262 -6.34 -7.29 4.87
N TRP A 263 -7.46 -6.76 4.37
CA TRP A 263 -8.60 -6.44 5.22
C TRP A 263 -9.21 -7.67 5.86
N SER A 264 -9.63 -8.65 5.06
CA SER A 264 -10.16 -9.94 5.54
C SER A 264 -9.21 -10.69 6.48
N THR A 265 -7.91 -10.45 6.35
CA THR A 265 -6.90 -11.07 7.21
C THR A 265 -6.80 -10.40 8.57
N PHE A 266 -6.95 -9.08 8.64
CA PHE A 266 -6.73 -8.29 9.86
C PHE A 266 -8.02 -7.95 10.62
N GLU A 267 -9.16 -7.85 9.93
CA GLU A 267 -10.43 -7.44 10.51
C GLU A 267 -10.87 -8.39 11.63
N GLY A 268 -11.25 -7.82 12.78
CA GLY A 268 -11.71 -8.57 13.94
C GLY A 268 -10.66 -9.48 14.62
N LYS A 269 -9.42 -9.56 14.13
CA LYS A 269 -8.40 -10.45 14.70
C LYS A 269 -7.53 -9.73 15.74
N PRO A 270 -7.55 -10.16 17.02
CA PRO A 270 -6.71 -9.56 18.04
C PRO A 270 -5.22 -9.88 17.82
N GLY A 271 -4.33 -9.03 18.32
CA GLY A 271 -2.88 -9.28 18.32
C GLY A 271 -2.13 -8.95 17.03
N LEU A 272 -2.84 -8.72 15.91
CA LEU A 272 -2.20 -8.39 14.63
C LEU A 272 -1.81 -6.91 14.49
N LEU A 273 -2.53 -6.02 15.17
CA LEU A 273 -2.22 -4.60 15.27
C LEU A 273 -1.68 -4.25 16.66
N GLY A 274 -0.76 -3.29 16.70
CA GLY A 274 -0.22 -2.74 17.92
C GLY A 274 -1.26 -1.98 18.73
N ARG A 275 -0.86 -1.50 19.90
CA ARG A 275 -1.72 -0.74 20.82
C ARG A 275 -2.26 0.55 20.20
N ASP A 276 -1.57 1.11 19.20
CA ASP A 276 -2.00 2.29 18.47
C ASP A 276 -3.16 2.02 17.49
N GLY A 277 -3.50 0.75 17.24
CA GLY A 277 -4.56 0.36 16.31
C GLY A 277 -4.25 0.68 14.85
N VAL A 278 -2.97 0.93 14.51
CA VAL A 278 -2.54 1.35 13.17
C VAL A 278 -1.45 0.43 12.65
N HIS A 279 -0.37 0.26 13.41
CA HIS A 279 0.80 -0.44 12.92
C HIS A 279 0.68 -1.94 13.23
N PRO A 280 1.12 -2.82 12.32
CA PRO A 280 1.11 -4.25 12.58
C PRO A 280 2.10 -4.60 13.69
N THR A 281 1.76 -5.61 14.49
CA THR A 281 2.73 -6.28 15.38
C THR A 281 3.74 -7.07 14.55
N ARG A 282 4.71 -7.73 15.21
CA ARG A 282 5.62 -8.64 14.53
C ARG A 282 4.89 -9.80 13.85
N GLU A 283 3.84 -10.31 14.49
CA GLU A 283 2.98 -11.35 13.93
C GLU A 283 2.17 -10.82 12.74
N GLY A 284 1.55 -9.64 12.87
CA GLY A 284 0.85 -8.99 11.75
C GLY A 284 1.76 -8.75 10.55
N ALA A 285 2.99 -8.27 10.79
CA ALA A 285 3.97 -8.07 9.71
C ALA A 285 4.43 -9.38 9.07
N ALA A 286 4.53 -10.47 9.84
CA ALA A 286 4.82 -11.80 9.32
C ALA A 286 3.69 -12.34 8.43
N LEU A 287 2.43 -12.05 8.77
CA LEU A 287 1.30 -12.38 7.90
C LEU A 287 1.36 -11.60 6.58
N ILE A 288 1.65 -10.30 6.63
CA ILE A 288 1.83 -9.48 5.42
C ILE A 288 2.96 -10.04 4.56
N SER A 289 4.09 -10.41 5.19
CA SER A 289 5.19 -11.11 4.51
C SER A 289 4.74 -12.38 3.79
N CYS A 290 3.96 -13.22 4.46
CA CYS A 290 3.45 -14.47 3.89
C CYS A 290 2.50 -14.19 2.71
N SER A 291 1.59 -13.23 2.85
CA SER A 291 0.65 -12.83 1.79
C SER A 291 1.39 -12.30 0.57
N ILE A 292 2.35 -11.39 0.75
CA ILE A 292 3.17 -10.87 -0.34
C ILE A 292 3.98 -12.00 -0.99
N ALA A 293 4.63 -12.85 -0.20
CA ALA A 293 5.41 -13.97 -0.73
C ALA A 293 4.53 -14.97 -1.50
N HIS A 294 3.30 -15.21 -1.05
CA HIS A 294 2.34 -16.05 -1.76
C HIS A 294 1.97 -15.42 -3.11
N SER A 295 1.55 -14.14 -3.14
CA SER A 295 1.18 -13.45 -4.37
C SER A 295 2.32 -13.33 -5.38
N LEU A 296 3.57 -13.19 -4.92
CA LEU A 296 4.75 -13.16 -5.78
C LEU A 296 5.04 -14.51 -6.45
N ARG A 297 4.64 -15.63 -5.82
CA ARG A 297 4.81 -17.00 -6.35
C ARG A 297 3.67 -17.42 -7.27
N SER A 298 2.44 -17.06 -6.93
CA SER A 298 1.26 -17.48 -7.69
C SER A 298 1.08 -16.73 -9.02
N GLY A 299 1.91 -15.71 -9.29
CA GLY A 299 1.93 -15.04 -10.59
C GLY A 299 0.56 -14.46 -10.98
N LEU A 300 -0.25 -14.06 -9.99
CA LEU A 300 -1.64 -13.65 -10.17
C LEU A 300 -1.74 -12.36 -11.01
N ALA A 301 -1.64 -12.52 -12.33
CA ALA A 301 -2.60 -11.96 -13.25
C ALA A 301 -3.90 -12.74 -13.02
N SER A 302 -4.78 -12.24 -12.14
CA SER A 302 -6.16 -12.72 -12.13
C SER A 302 -6.73 -12.39 -13.51
N ARG A 303 -6.98 -13.41 -14.32
CA ARG A 303 -7.85 -13.31 -15.49
C ARG A 303 -9.28 -13.05 -15.05
#